data_AF-A0AA46TAG0-F1
#
_entry.id   AF-A0AA46TAG0-F1
#
_cell.length_a   1.000
_cell.length_b   1.000
_cell.length_c   1.000
_cell.angle_alpha   90.00
_cell.angle_beta   90.00
_cell.angle_gamma   90.00
#
_symmetry.space_group_name_H-M   'P 1'
#
loop_
_entity.id
_entity.type
_entity.pdbx_description
1 polymer ?
#
loop_
_entity_poly.entity_id
_entity_poly.type
_entity_poly.pdbx_seq_one_letter_code
_entity_poly.pdbx_strand_id
1 'polypeptide(L)'
;MRKINQKGFALAMMVPLLPVLLAMGLASYAAMTFLQIEQRFSYTCRSGNLLGQTKAGKQIDALLKLNPKASKLISDERKAQAELALAISIKDVPGATKAQLKINSIHAKQEVLNIRQKAIIQQGNLALTNAQQSTSRELGLMTTKIIDYRSLFDTSARVTSSSYPKLSVSPEGTDIAPIYRTDSDIEQKQVLVHRWQYELRVNRHLQSLISGSFKFQKSCAVTVTEKGQSWVPKILRDK
;
A
#
# COMPACT_ATOMS: atom_id res chain seq x y z
N MET A 1 10.97 79.38 -2.31
CA MET A 1 10.75 78.02 -2.83
C MET A 1 10.14 77.15 -1.73
N ARG A 2 8.84 76.81 -1.81
CA ARG A 2 8.18 75.91 -0.85
C ARG A 2 8.63 74.47 -1.14
N LYS A 3 9.29 73.81 -0.19
CA LYS A 3 9.55 72.37 -0.25
C LYS A 3 8.21 71.64 -0.21
N ILE A 4 7.77 71.10 -1.34
CA ILE A 4 6.60 70.23 -1.43
C ILE A 4 6.88 69.01 -0.54
N ASN A 5 6.01 68.77 0.44
CA ASN A 5 6.18 67.70 1.43
C ASN A 5 5.91 66.33 0.79
N GLN A 6 6.91 65.79 0.08
CA GLN A 6 6.82 64.50 -0.61
C GLN A 6 6.53 63.30 0.31
N LYS A 7 6.76 63.46 1.63
CA LYS A 7 6.42 62.44 2.64
C LYS A 7 4.91 62.19 2.73
N GLY A 8 4.08 63.23 2.54
CA GLY A 8 2.62 63.10 2.58
C GLY A 8 2.04 62.40 1.36
N PHE A 9 2.64 62.63 0.18
CA PHE A 9 2.21 61.99 -1.07
C PHE A 9 2.60 60.50 -1.12
N ALA A 10 3.81 60.15 -0.65
CA ALA A 10 4.23 58.75 -0.52
C ALA A 10 3.36 57.99 0.49
N LEU A 11 2.99 58.61 1.63
CA LEU A 11 2.09 58.00 2.61
C LEU A 11 0.68 57.80 2.04
N ALA A 12 0.15 58.77 1.30
CA ALA A 12 -1.16 58.69 0.64
C ALA A 12 -1.23 57.60 -0.45
N MET A 13 -0.10 57.28 -1.10
CA MET A 13 0.01 56.16 -2.05
C MET A 13 0.22 54.80 -1.36
N MET A 14 0.93 54.74 -0.22
CA MET A 14 1.17 53.47 0.49
C MET A 14 -0.05 52.94 1.25
N VAL A 15 -0.87 53.82 1.83
CA VAL A 15 -2.08 53.43 2.59
C VAL A 15 -3.07 52.59 1.76
N PRO A 16 -3.42 52.94 0.50
CA PRO A 16 -4.32 52.11 -0.32
C PRO A 16 -3.66 50.83 -0.87
N LEU A 17 -2.32 50.74 -0.90
CA LEU A 17 -1.59 49.53 -1.29
C LEU A 17 -1.47 48.51 -0.16
N LEU A 18 -1.58 48.94 1.10
CA LEU A 18 -1.45 48.08 2.27
C LEU A 18 -2.48 46.93 2.30
N PRO A 19 -3.79 47.13 2.00
CA PRO A 19 -4.76 46.05 1.93
C PRO A 19 -4.42 45.01 0.85
N VAL A 20 -3.90 45.47 -0.29
CA VAL A 20 -3.49 44.58 -1.39
C VAL A 20 -2.28 43.73 -0.98
N LEU A 21 -1.28 44.34 -0.34
CA LEU A 21 -0.10 43.63 0.18
C LEU A 21 -0.47 42.62 1.27
N LEU A 22 -1.37 43.00 2.19
CA LEU A 22 -1.87 42.10 3.23
C LEU A 22 -2.66 40.93 2.63
N ALA A 23 -3.53 41.19 1.65
CA ALA A 23 -4.27 40.15 0.96
C ALA A 23 -3.32 39.17 0.22
N MET A 24 -2.31 39.68 -0.48
CA MET A 24 -1.30 38.85 -1.14
C MET A 24 -0.49 38.02 -0.15
N GLY A 25 -0.09 38.59 0.99
CA GLY A 25 0.61 37.89 2.05
C GLY A 25 -0.22 36.76 2.66
N LEU A 26 -1.49 37.03 2.98
CA LEU A 26 -2.44 36.05 3.50
C LEU A 26 -2.73 34.95 2.47
N ALA A 27 -2.93 35.30 1.20
CA ALA A 27 -3.14 34.33 0.12
C ALA A 27 -1.92 33.41 -0.06
N SER A 28 -0.71 33.97 -0.02
CA SER A 28 0.54 33.21 -0.11
C SER A 28 0.72 32.25 1.07
N TYR A 29 0.42 32.72 2.29
CA TYR A 29 0.46 31.89 3.49
C TYR A 29 -0.62 30.79 3.47
N ALA A 30 -1.82 31.10 3.00
CA ALA A 30 -2.89 30.13 2.80
C ALA A 30 -2.50 29.05 1.76
N ALA A 31 -1.88 29.45 0.65
CA ALA A 31 -1.40 28.52 -0.36
C ALA A 31 -0.29 27.61 0.18
N MET A 32 0.69 28.15 0.92
CA MET A 32 1.75 27.34 1.53
C MET A 32 1.22 26.35 2.56
N THR A 33 0.29 26.77 3.43
CA THR A 33 -0.31 25.87 4.43
C THR A 33 -1.12 24.75 3.75
N PHE A 34 -1.89 25.07 2.71
CA PHE A 34 -2.57 24.07 1.89
C PHE A 34 -1.60 23.05 1.29
N LEU A 35 -0.52 23.52 0.64
CA LEU A 35 0.47 22.64 0.02
C LEU A 35 1.17 21.75 1.04
N GLN A 36 1.50 22.26 2.23
CA GLN A 36 2.10 21.47 3.30
C GLN A 36 1.16 20.38 3.81
N ILE A 37 -0.13 20.69 3.97
CA ILE A 37 -1.15 19.71 4.36
C ILE A 37 -1.27 18.63 3.28
N GLU A 38 -1.43 19.01 2.02
CA GLU A 38 -1.58 18.08 0.90
C GLU A 38 -0.35 17.16 0.76
N GLN A 39 0.85 17.72 0.86
CA GLN A 39 2.10 16.97 0.79
C GLN A 39 2.23 15.97 1.94
N ARG A 40 1.86 16.35 3.18
CA ARG A 40 1.91 15.44 4.33
C ARG A 40 0.95 14.26 4.16
N PHE A 41 -0.31 14.51 3.82
CA PHE A 41 -1.29 13.44 3.55
C PHE A 41 -0.80 12.51 2.43
N SER A 42 -0.35 13.08 1.32
CA SER A 42 0.15 12.32 0.16
C SER A 42 1.39 11.50 0.51
N TYR A 43 2.33 12.07 1.28
CA TYR A 43 3.55 11.41 1.69
C TYR A 43 3.28 10.23 2.63
N THR A 44 2.47 10.41 3.68
CA THR A 44 2.14 9.32 4.60
C THR A 44 1.38 8.21 3.88
N CYS A 45 0.44 8.56 3.01
CA CYS A 45 -0.29 7.57 2.22
C CYS A 45 0.65 6.75 1.33
N ARG A 46 1.52 7.41 0.57
CA ARG A 46 2.46 6.76 -0.35
C ARG A 46 3.51 5.95 0.40
N SER A 47 4.11 6.50 1.44
CA SER A 47 5.18 5.82 2.19
C SER A 47 4.66 4.58 2.92
N GLY A 48 3.49 4.66 3.57
CA GLY A 48 2.83 3.51 4.21
C GLY A 48 2.51 2.40 3.22
N ASN A 49 1.93 2.76 2.07
CA ASN A 49 1.61 1.79 1.02
C ASN A 49 2.86 1.19 0.34
N LEU A 50 3.89 1.99 0.07
CA LEU A 50 5.18 1.52 -0.45
C LEU A 50 5.81 0.49 0.49
N LEU A 51 5.79 0.73 1.80
CA LEU A 51 6.31 -0.20 2.80
C LEU A 51 5.54 -1.52 2.79
N GLY A 52 4.20 -1.45 2.76
CA GLY A 52 3.33 -2.62 2.67
C GLY A 52 3.63 -3.48 1.43
N GLN A 53 3.69 -2.83 0.27
CA GLN A 53 3.96 -3.51 -1.00
C GLN A 53 5.40 -4.03 -1.12
N THR A 54 6.38 -3.34 -0.53
CA THR A 54 7.75 -3.85 -0.46
C THR A 54 7.82 -5.15 0.32
N LYS A 55 7.10 -5.24 1.45
CA LYS A 55 7.04 -6.48 2.24
C LYS A 55 6.28 -7.57 1.50
N ALA A 56 5.17 -7.24 0.85
CA ALA A 56 4.40 -8.18 0.04
C ALA A 56 5.23 -8.74 -1.12
N GLY A 57 5.95 -7.89 -1.87
CA GLY A 57 6.82 -8.30 -2.97
C GLY A 57 7.88 -9.31 -2.53
N LYS A 58 8.52 -9.09 -1.37
CA LYS A 58 9.47 -10.06 -0.79
C LYS A 58 8.83 -11.42 -0.47
N GLN A 59 7.57 -11.44 -0.03
CA GLN A 59 6.85 -12.70 0.24
C GLN A 59 6.43 -13.40 -1.05
N ILE A 60 6.07 -12.66 -2.10
CA ILE A 60 5.83 -13.24 -3.43
C ILE A 60 7.12 -13.88 -3.95
N ASP A 61 8.25 -13.17 -3.92
CA ASP A 61 9.56 -13.71 -4.31
C ASP A 61 9.91 -15.00 -3.54
N ALA A 62 9.72 -14.98 -2.21
CA ALA A 62 9.99 -16.12 -1.35
C ALA A 62 9.09 -17.32 -1.68
N LEU A 63 7.81 -17.08 -2.00
CA LEU A 63 6.86 -18.13 -2.38
C LEU A 63 7.23 -18.76 -3.72
N LEU A 64 7.50 -17.95 -4.74
CA LEU A 64 7.84 -18.43 -6.09
C LEU A 64 9.15 -19.21 -6.10
N LYS A 65 10.12 -18.86 -5.24
CA LYS A 65 11.37 -19.63 -5.05
C LYS A 65 11.15 -21.05 -4.53
N LEU A 66 9.98 -21.37 -3.98
CA LEU A 66 9.62 -22.73 -3.57
C LEU A 66 9.09 -23.61 -4.72
N ASN A 67 8.72 -23.01 -5.86
CA ASN A 67 8.14 -23.72 -7.01
C ASN A 67 9.02 -24.84 -7.57
N PRO A 68 10.35 -24.68 -7.73
CA PRO A 68 11.19 -25.79 -8.20
C PRO A 68 11.16 -27.01 -7.27
N LYS A 69 11.06 -26.77 -5.95
CA LYS A 69 10.95 -27.84 -4.95
C LYS A 69 9.58 -28.52 -5.02
N ALA A 70 8.50 -27.75 -5.17
CA ALA A 70 7.16 -28.28 -5.37
C ALA A 70 7.09 -29.15 -6.64
N SER A 71 7.57 -28.62 -7.77
CA SER A 71 7.64 -29.33 -9.05
C SER A 71 8.40 -30.66 -8.96
N LYS A 72 9.55 -30.67 -8.27
CA LYS A 72 10.32 -31.89 -8.04
C LYS A 72 9.53 -32.92 -7.22
N LEU A 73 8.90 -32.51 -6.12
CA LEU A 73 8.11 -33.42 -5.29
C LEU A 73 6.91 -34.00 -6.04
N ILE A 74 6.21 -33.18 -6.84
CA ILE A 74 5.11 -33.64 -7.72
C ILE A 74 5.63 -34.65 -8.74
N SER A 75 6.79 -34.39 -9.37
CA SER A 75 7.39 -35.35 -10.30
C SER A 75 7.81 -36.65 -9.61
N ASP A 76 8.38 -36.57 -8.40
CA ASP A 76 8.82 -37.74 -7.64
C ASP A 76 7.62 -38.58 -7.18
N GLU A 77 6.52 -37.92 -6.81
CA GLU A 77 5.26 -38.57 -6.48
C GLU A 77 4.70 -39.35 -7.66
N ARG A 78 4.58 -38.73 -8.84
CA ARG A 78 4.09 -39.40 -10.07
C ARG A 78 4.94 -40.62 -10.42
N LYS A 79 6.27 -40.54 -10.27
CA LYS A 79 7.17 -41.67 -10.48
C LYS A 79 6.93 -42.79 -9.46
N ALA A 80 6.79 -42.45 -8.18
CA ALA A 80 6.54 -43.44 -7.13
C ALA A 80 5.15 -44.11 -7.28
N GLN A 81 4.14 -43.37 -7.72
CA GLN A 81 2.82 -43.92 -8.07
C GLN A 81 2.91 -44.89 -9.26
N ALA A 82 3.72 -44.59 -10.27
CA ALA A 82 3.96 -45.51 -11.39
C ALA A 82 4.73 -46.78 -10.95
N GLU A 83 5.74 -46.64 -10.08
CA GLU A 83 6.46 -47.77 -9.48
C GLU A 83 5.51 -48.69 -8.70
N LEU A 84 4.59 -48.11 -7.92
CA LEU A 84 3.57 -48.86 -7.18
C LEU A 84 2.63 -49.61 -8.12
N ALA A 85 2.11 -48.93 -9.16
CA ALA A 85 1.21 -49.54 -10.13
C ALA A 85 1.87 -50.72 -10.87
N LEU A 86 3.15 -50.57 -11.25
CA LEU A 86 3.93 -51.64 -11.86
C LEU A 86 4.10 -52.83 -10.91
N ALA A 87 4.53 -52.59 -9.67
CA ALA A 87 4.73 -53.64 -8.67
C ALA A 87 3.43 -54.43 -8.39
N ILE A 88 2.28 -53.73 -8.33
CA ILE A 88 0.96 -54.36 -8.21
C ILE A 88 0.66 -55.23 -9.44
N SER A 89 0.93 -54.73 -10.66
CA SER A 89 0.64 -55.47 -11.89
C SER A 89 1.43 -56.79 -12.03
N ILE A 90 2.67 -56.81 -11.54
CA ILE A 90 3.54 -57.99 -11.56
C ILE A 90 3.47 -58.82 -10.26
N LYS A 91 2.57 -58.47 -9.33
CA LYS A 91 2.37 -59.14 -8.03
C LYS A 91 3.63 -59.17 -7.13
N ASP A 92 4.49 -58.16 -7.25
CA ASP A 92 5.67 -57.98 -6.39
C ASP A 92 5.29 -57.25 -5.10
N VAL A 93 4.96 -58.02 -4.05
CA VAL A 93 4.53 -57.48 -2.74
C VAL A 93 5.62 -56.66 -2.05
N PRO A 94 6.90 -57.11 -1.97
CA PRO A 94 7.98 -56.28 -1.47
C PRO A 94 8.15 -54.96 -2.25
N GLY A 95 8.10 -55.02 -3.58
CA GLY A 95 8.18 -53.84 -4.45
C GLY A 95 7.05 -52.84 -4.19
N ALA A 96 5.81 -53.32 -4.07
CA ALA A 96 4.65 -52.49 -3.78
C ALA A 96 4.76 -51.81 -2.41
N THR A 97 5.23 -52.55 -1.39
CA THR A 97 5.42 -52.02 -0.03
C THR A 97 6.47 -50.92 -0.01
N LYS A 98 7.59 -51.13 -0.71
CA LYS A 98 8.67 -50.13 -0.85
C LYS A 98 8.18 -48.87 -1.57
N ALA A 99 7.41 -49.01 -2.65
CA ALA A 99 6.85 -47.88 -3.38
C ALA A 99 5.85 -47.09 -2.52
N GLN A 100 5.00 -47.77 -1.75
CA GLN A 100 4.07 -47.11 -0.83
C GLN A 100 4.79 -46.31 0.26
N LEU A 101 5.85 -46.86 0.87
CA LEU A 101 6.65 -46.14 1.85
C LEU A 101 7.31 -44.89 1.24
N LYS A 102 7.75 -44.97 -0.01
CA LYS A 102 8.30 -43.83 -0.76
C LYS A 102 7.23 -42.75 -1.00
N ILE A 103 6.01 -43.11 -1.39
CA ILE A 103 4.87 -42.17 -1.52
C ILE A 103 4.61 -41.47 -0.19
N ASN A 104 4.48 -42.21 0.92
CA ASN A 104 4.24 -41.64 2.24
C ASN A 104 5.34 -40.64 2.65
N SER A 105 6.61 -40.96 2.35
CA SER A 105 7.74 -40.06 2.59
C SER A 105 7.67 -38.78 1.74
N ILE A 106 7.22 -38.88 0.48
CA ILE A 106 7.03 -37.74 -0.41
C ILE A 106 5.88 -36.86 0.09
N HIS A 107 4.75 -37.45 0.49
CA HIS A 107 3.61 -36.73 1.07
C HIS A 107 4.00 -35.96 2.33
N ALA A 108 4.79 -36.56 3.23
CA ALA A 108 5.30 -35.88 4.41
C ALA A 108 6.16 -34.64 4.03
N LYS A 109 7.00 -34.75 2.99
CA LYS A 109 7.81 -33.62 2.48
C LYS A 109 6.94 -32.55 1.81
N GLN A 110 5.89 -32.94 1.10
CA GLN A 110 4.93 -32.01 0.52
C GLN A 110 4.18 -31.26 1.63
N GLU A 111 3.75 -31.92 2.69
CA GLU A 111 3.02 -31.24 3.77
C GLU A 111 3.90 -30.20 4.50
N VAL A 112 5.18 -30.51 4.74
CA VAL A 112 6.13 -29.53 5.26
C VAL A 112 6.29 -28.33 4.31
N LEU A 113 6.30 -28.57 3.00
CA LEU A 113 6.37 -27.50 2.00
C LEU A 113 5.08 -26.67 1.97
N ASN A 114 3.92 -27.30 2.03
CA ASN A 114 2.59 -26.69 2.09
C ASN A 114 2.47 -25.74 3.29
N ILE A 115 2.87 -26.20 4.48
CA ILE A 115 2.91 -25.38 5.69
C ILE A 115 3.79 -24.14 5.47
N ARG A 116 4.97 -24.31 4.88
CA ARG A 116 5.88 -23.19 4.59
C ARG A 116 5.31 -22.20 3.57
N GLN A 117 4.68 -22.69 2.50
CA GLN A 117 4.01 -21.84 1.50
C GLN A 117 2.87 -21.04 2.14
N LYS A 118 2.00 -21.69 2.92
CA LYS A 118 0.90 -21.03 3.65
C LYS A 118 1.41 -19.99 4.65
N ALA A 119 2.50 -20.28 5.37
CA ALA A 119 3.11 -19.32 6.28
C ALA A 119 3.61 -18.07 5.57
N ILE A 120 4.26 -18.21 4.40
CA ILE A 120 4.70 -17.07 3.57
C ILE A 120 3.50 -16.22 3.12
N ILE A 121 2.44 -16.87 2.63
CA ILE A 121 1.21 -16.18 2.21
C ILE A 121 0.59 -15.42 3.39
N GLN A 122 0.50 -16.05 4.57
CA GLN A 122 -0.03 -15.41 5.77
C GLN A 122 0.82 -14.22 6.21
N GLN A 123 2.15 -14.32 6.17
CA GLN A 123 3.06 -13.20 6.46
C GLN A 123 2.85 -12.05 5.47
N GLY A 124 2.65 -12.35 4.19
CA GLY A 124 2.29 -11.36 3.16
C GLY A 124 0.97 -10.66 3.47
N ASN A 125 -0.08 -11.43 3.77
CA ASN A 125 -1.41 -10.90 4.14
C ASN A 125 -1.37 -10.01 5.39
N LEU A 126 -0.62 -10.43 6.41
CA LEU A 126 -0.43 -9.65 7.63
C LEU A 126 0.33 -8.35 7.35
N ALA A 127 1.37 -8.38 6.54
CA ALA A 127 2.12 -7.18 6.17
C ALA A 127 1.23 -6.15 5.44
N LEU A 128 0.40 -6.62 4.51
CA LEU A 128 -0.56 -5.79 3.78
C LEU A 128 -1.64 -5.22 4.70
N THR A 129 -2.22 -6.06 5.56
CA THR A 129 -3.25 -5.65 6.53
C THR A 129 -2.71 -4.62 7.51
N ASN A 130 -1.52 -4.85 8.07
CA ASN A 130 -0.89 -3.93 9.00
C ASN A 130 -0.58 -2.59 8.32
N ALA A 131 -0.05 -2.60 7.09
CA ALA A 131 0.19 -1.38 6.34
C ALA A 131 -1.11 -0.61 6.06
N GLN A 132 -2.18 -1.31 5.66
CA GLN A 132 -3.49 -0.69 5.43
C GLN A 132 -4.04 -0.06 6.72
N GLN A 133 -4.00 -0.77 7.85
CA GLN A 133 -4.51 -0.27 9.13
C GLN A 133 -3.67 0.88 9.69
N SER A 134 -2.34 0.72 9.71
CA SER A 134 -1.44 1.75 10.24
C SER A 134 -1.54 3.04 9.45
N THR A 135 -1.55 2.95 8.11
CA THR A 135 -1.66 4.12 7.23
C THR A 135 -3.02 4.78 7.38
N SER A 136 -4.12 4.00 7.44
CA SER A 136 -5.46 4.58 7.66
C SER A 136 -5.55 5.30 9.00
N ARG A 137 -4.97 4.72 10.07
CA ARG A 137 -4.93 5.33 11.40
C ARG A 137 -4.10 6.62 11.38
N GLU A 138 -2.93 6.59 10.76
CA GLU A 138 -2.04 7.77 10.69
C GLU A 138 -2.69 8.91 9.91
N LEU A 139 -3.32 8.62 8.76
CA LEU A 139 -4.09 9.59 7.99
C LEU A 139 -5.27 10.17 8.81
N GLY A 140 -5.96 9.36 9.60
CA GLY A 140 -7.02 9.83 10.50
C GLY A 140 -6.49 10.78 11.58
N LEU A 141 -5.36 10.45 12.19
CA LEU A 141 -4.70 11.25 13.22
C LEU A 141 -3.97 12.50 12.68
N MET A 142 -3.77 12.64 11.37
CA MET A 142 -3.15 13.86 10.82
C MET A 142 -3.97 15.11 11.07
N THR A 143 -5.29 14.96 11.18
CA THR A 143 -6.23 16.06 11.43
C THR A 143 -5.90 16.80 12.72
N THR A 144 -5.65 16.05 13.80
CA THR A 144 -5.28 16.61 15.10
C THR A 144 -3.89 17.24 15.08
N LYS A 145 -2.93 16.64 14.37
CA LYS A 145 -1.55 17.17 14.27
C LYS A 145 -1.42 18.45 13.43
N ILE A 146 -2.34 18.70 12.50
CA ILE A 146 -2.33 19.91 11.66
C ILE A 146 -2.91 21.11 12.43
N ILE A 147 -3.84 20.88 13.36
CA ILE A 147 -4.48 21.92 14.19
C ILE A 147 -3.47 22.60 15.13
N ASP A 148 -2.39 21.92 15.54
CA ASP A 148 -1.37 22.46 16.46
C ASP A 148 -0.40 23.47 15.81
N TYR A 149 -0.41 23.60 14.49
CA TYR A 149 0.30 24.69 13.81
C TYR A 149 -0.60 25.92 13.78
N ARG A 150 -0.03 27.13 13.94
CA ARG A 150 -0.69 28.44 13.81
C ARG A 150 -1.26 28.66 12.39
N SER A 151 -2.22 27.85 12.01
CA SER A 151 -2.82 27.74 10.70
C SER A 151 -3.97 28.72 10.57
N LEU A 152 -4.15 29.29 9.37
CA LEU A 152 -5.37 30.03 9.04
C LEU A 152 -6.61 29.13 9.00
N PHE A 153 -6.41 27.80 9.00
CA PHE A 153 -7.44 26.81 8.79
C PHE A 153 -7.53 25.79 9.92
N ASP A 154 -8.76 25.55 10.38
CA ASP A 154 -9.15 24.35 11.09
C ASP A 154 -9.29 23.20 10.08
N THR A 155 -8.70 22.04 10.39
CA THR A 155 -8.69 20.89 9.48
C THR A 155 -9.49 19.74 10.08
N SER A 156 -10.43 19.20 9.32
CA SER A 156 -11.06 17.91 9.62
C SER A 156 -10.86 16.95 8.47
N ALA A 157 -10.67 15.66 8.74
CA ALA A 157 -10.53 14.65 7.70
C ALA A 157 -11.20 13.35 8.12
N ARG A 158 -11.65 12.62 7.10
CA ARG A 158 -12.25 11.31 7.20
C ARG A 158 -11.55 10.39 6.22
N VAL A 159 -11.13 9.24 6.70
CA VAL A 159 -10.52 8.19 5.88
C VAL A 159 -11.58 7.12 5.63
N THR A 160 -11.78 6.76 4.37
CA THR A 160 -12.67 5.65 4.02
C THR A 160 -11.90 4.35 4.21
N SER A 161 -12.46 3.43 4.98
CA SER A 161 -11.88 2.09 5.13
C SER A 161 -11.95 1.34 3.79
N SER A 162 -10.91 0.59 3.48
CA SER A 162 -10.88 -0.32 2.34
C SER A 162 -10.89 -1.76 2.84
N SER A 163 -11.25 -2.70 1.97
CA SER A 163 -11.21 -4.13 2.26
C SER A 163 -9.80 -4.59 2.62
N TYR A 164 -9.70 -5.61 3.47
CA TYR A 164 -8.42 -6.20 3.86
C TYR A 164 -7.70 -6.81 2.64
N PRO A 165 -6.54 -6.27 2.26
CA PRO A 165 -5.81 -6.74 1.09
C PRO A 165 -5.19 -8.11 1.37
N LYS A 166 -5.22 -8.98 0.36
CA LYS A 166 -4.57 -10.30 0.37
C LYS A 166 -3.52 -10.37 -0.72
N LEU A 167 -2.54 -11.25 -0.52
CA LEU A 167 -1.51 -11.56 -1.49
C LEU A 167 -2.17 -12.15 -2.75
N SER A 168 -1.93 -11.53 -3.90
CA SER A 168 -2.52 -11.90 -5.18
C SER A 168 -1.72 -13.03 -5.85
N VAL A 169 -1.76 -14.20 -5.21
CA VAL A 169 -1.14 -15.43 -5.67
C VAL A 169 -2.16 -16.56 -5.66
N SER A 170 -2.04 -17.48 -6.60
CA SER A 170 -2.94 -18.62 -6.76
C SER A 170 -2.17 -19.92 -6.98
N PRO A 171 -2.66 -21.06 -6.45
CA PRO A 171 -2.06 -22.36 -6.72
C PRO A 171 -2.38 -22.84 -8.14
N GLU A 172 -1.39 -23.44 -8.79
CA GLU A 172 -1.52 -24.18 -10.04
C GLU A 172 -1.80 -25.64 -9.71
N GLY A 173 -3.08 -25.98 -9.50
CA GLY A 173 -3.53 -27.36 -9.26
C GLY A 173 -3.91 -27.65 -7.81
N THR A 174 -4.21 -28.93 -7.55
CA THR A 174 -4.74 -29.44 -6.28
C THR A 174 -3.75 -30.33 -5.52
N ASP A 175 -2.46 -30.30 -5.89
CA ASP A 175 -1.41 -31.05 -5.20
C ASP A 175 -1.26 -30.58 -3.73
N ILE A 176 -0.75 -31.45 -2.85
CA ILE A 176 -0.56 -31.14 -1.42
C ILE A 176 0.30 -29.88 -1.23
N ALA A 177 1.38 -29.76 -2.03
CA ALA A 177 2.22 -28.58 -2.13
C ALA A 177 2.22 -28.07 -3.57
N PRO A 178 1.25 -27.22 -3.94
CA PRO A 178 1.09 -26.78 -5.31
C PRO A 178 2.21 -25.82 -5.71
N ILE A 179 2.41 -25.70 -7.02
CA ILE A 179 3.18 -24.61 -7.61
C ILE A 179 2.32 -23.35 -7.48
N TYR A 180 2.89 -22.21 -7.06
CA TYR A 180 2.15 -20.95 -7.00
C TYR A 180 2.51 -20.04 -8.16
N ARG A 181 1.53 -19.31 -8.66
CA ARG A 181 1.72 -18.21 -9.61
C ARG A 181 1.15 -16.92 -9.05
N THR A 182 1.60 -15.81 -9.59
CA THR A 182 0.91 -14.54 -9.42
C THR A 182 -0.35 -14.51 -10.28
N ASP A 183 -1.37 -13.78 -9.81
CA ASP A 183 -2.56 -13.55 -10.61
C ASP A 183 -2.23 -12.73 -11.89
N SER A 184 -2.96 -12.96 -12.97
CA SER A 184 -2.78 -12.27 -14.27
C SER A 184 -2.80 -10.75 -14.16
N ASP A 185 -3.67 -10.23 -13.29
CA ASP A 185 -3.88 -8.80 -13.06
C ASP A 185 -3.34 -8.38 -11.70
N ILE A 186 -2.14 -8.87 -11.34
CA ILE A 186 -1.53 -8.58 -10.05
C ILE A 186 -1.45 -7.08 -9.77
N GLU A 187 -1.17 -6.24 -10.77
CA GLU A 187 -1.12 -4.78 -10.56
C GLU A 187 -2.47 -4.22 -10.06
N GLN A 188 -3.59 -4.84 -10.43
CA GLN A 188 -4.94 -4.41 -10.06
C GLN A 188 -5.43 -5.09 -8.77
N LYS A 189 -5.13 -6.39 -8.59
CA LYS A 189 -5.57 -7.16 -7.43
C LYS A 189 -4.71 -6.91 -6.19
N GLN A 190 -3.41 -6.67 -6.40
CA GLN A 190 -2.42 -6.41 -5.36
C GLN A 190 -2.26 -4.90 -5.17
N VAL A 191 -3.35 -4.15 -5.04
CA VAL A 191 -3.32 -2.70 -4.85
C VAL A 191 -3.69 -2.32 -3.41
N LEU A 192 -2.87 -1.45 -2.80
CA LEU A 192 -3.22 -0.77 -1.56
C LEU A 192 -3.79 0.60 -1.92
N VAL A 193 -5.06 0.81 -1.59
CA VAL A 193 -5.76 2.07 -1.86
C VAL A 193 -6.23 2.68 -0.56
N HIS A 194 -5.92 3.96 -0.38
CA HIS A 194 -6.54 4.81 0.62
C HIS A 194 -7.26 5.96 -0.05
N ARG A 195 -8.46 6.25 0.45
CA ARG A 195 -9.26 7.41 0.07
C ARG A 195 -9.51 8.21 1.32
N TRP A 196 -9.33 9.51 1.23
CA TRP A 196 -9.63 10.43 2.32
C TRP A 196 -10.30 11.68 1.80
N GLN A 197 -11.13 12.25 2.65
CA GLN A 197 -11.74 13.55 2.45
C GLN A 197 -11.26 14.45 3.57
N TYR A 198 -10.84 15.67 3.26
CA TYR A 198 -10.53 16.66 4.29
C TYR A 198 -11.18 18.00 3.96
N GLU A 199 -11.52 18.73 5.00
CA GLU A 199 -12.13 20.05 4.95
C GLU A 199 -11.23 21.04 5.68
N LEU A 200 -10.90 22.13 4.99
CA LEU A 200 -10.21 23.29 5.54
C LEU A 200 -11.25 24.39 5.77
N ARG A 201 -11.47 24.77 7.03
CA ARG A 201 -12.35 25.88 7.41
C ARG A 201 -11.51 27.02 7.94
N VAL A 202 -11.85 28.26 7.63
CA VAL A 202 -11.17 29.40 8.26
C VAL A 202 -11.28 29.27 9.78
N ASN A 203 -10.14 29.40 10.46
CA ASN A 203 -10.04 29.28 11.90
C ASN A 203 -11.07 30.20 12.58
N ARG A 204 -11.74 29.71 13.62
CA ARG A 204 -12.76 30.44 14.37
C ARG A 204 -12.33 31.87 14.76
N HIS A 205 -11.06 32.09 15.08
CA HIS A 205 -10.54 33.42 15.44
C HIS A 205 -10.50 34.43 14.27
N LEU A 206 -10.51 33.95 13.03
CA LEU A 206 -10.44 34.75 11.82
C LEU A 206 -11.78 34.82 11.07
N GLN A 207 -12.78 34.04 11.49
CA GLN A 207 -14.09 33.97 10.83
C GLN A 207 -14.85 35.30 10.77
N SER A 208 -14.58 36.23 11.70
CA SER A 208 -15.16 37.57 11.68
C SER A 208 -14.61 38.45 10.56
N LEU A 209 -13.41 38.14 10.04
CA LEU A 209 -12.73 38.88 8.99
C LEU A 209 -12.82 38.18 7.64
N ILE A 210 -12.70 36.85 7.63
CA ILE A 210 -12.63 36.02 6.42
C ILE A 210 -13.44 34.75 6.66
N SER A 211 -14.34 34.42 5.75
CA SER A 211 -15.11 33.17 5.78
C SER A 211 -14.69 32.24 4.64
N GLY A 212 -14.75 30.94 4.89
CA GLY A 212 -14.39 29.94 3.88
C GLY A 212 -14.41 28.52 4.42
N SER A 213 -14.92 27.60 3.60
CA SER A 213 -14.84 26.16 3.80
C SER A 213 -14.51 25.51 2.46
N PHE A 214 -13.46 24.70 2.46
CA PHE A 214 -12.93 24.05 1.26
C PHE A 214 -12.84 22.55 1.52
N LYS A 215 -13.54 21.76 0.71
CA LYS A 215 -13.58 20.30 0.82
C LYS A 215 -12.76 19.68 -0.30
N PHE A 216 -11.92 18.73 0.06
CA PHE A 216 -11.04 18.03 -0.85
C PHE A 216 -11.24 16.53 -0.70
N GLN A 217 -11.29 15.83 -1.83
CA GLN A 217 -11.28 14.39 -1.90
C GLN A 217 -9.99 13.95 -2.59
N LYS A 218 -9.26 13.04 -1.96
CA LYS A 218 -7.98 12.57 -2.44
C LYS A 218 -7.87 11.06 -2.28
N SER A 219 -6.97 10.47 -3.06
CA SER A 219 -6.62 9.07 -2.97
C SER A 219 -5.11 8.89 -3.13
N CYS A 220 -4.64 7.72 -2.75
CA CYS A 220 -3.38 7.22 -3.25
C CYS A 220 -3.49 5.71 -3.46
N ALA A 221 -2.79 5.22 -4.46
CA ALA A 221 -2.73 3.81 -4.79
C ALA A 221 -1.29 3.37 -5.04
N VAL A 222 -0.89 2.25 -4.45
CA VAL A 222 0.41 1.63 -4.72
C VAL A 222 0.19 0.15 -4.94
N THR A 223 0.83 -0.36 -5.98
CA THR A 223 0.79 -1.77 -6.36
C THR A 223 2.20 -2.36 -6.37
N VAL A 224 2.32 -3.64 -6.77
CA VAL A 224 3.60 -4.27 -7.10
C VAL A 224 3.70 -4.50 -8.60
N THR A 225 4.91 -4.37 -9.14
CA THR A 225 5.26 -4.72 -10.52
C THR A 225 6.49 -5.61 -10.51
N GLU A 226 6.58 -6.51 -11.47
CA GLU A 226 7.79 -7.29 -11.69
C GLU A 226 8.87 -6.37 -12.31
N LYS A 227 10.09 -6.46 -11.78
CA LYS A 227 11.27 -5.79 -12.34
C LYS A 227 12.45 -6.75 -12.32
N GLY A 228 12.70 -7.40 -13.45
CA GLY A 228 13.71 -8.46 -13.53
C GLY A 228 13.22 -9.72 -12.81
N GLN A 229 13.90 -10.13 -11.74
CA GLN A 229 13.55 -11.31 -10.94
C GLN A 229 12.93 -10.99 -9.57
N SER A 230 12.47 -9.74 -9.37
CA SER A 230 11.91 -9.31 -8.10
C SER A 230 10.66 -8.45 -8.25
N TRP A 231 9.81 -8.49 -7.23
CA TRP A 231 8.60 -7.67 -7.14
C TRP A 231 8.89 -6.37 -6.40
N VAL A 232 8.76 -5.24 -7.10
CA VAL A 232 9.01 -3.89 -6.57
C VAL A 232 7.73 -3.09 -6.50
N PRO A 233 7.58 -2.19 -5.50
CA PRO A 233 6.40 -1.36 -5.39
C PRO A 233 6.37 -0.29 -6.50
N LYS A 234 5.16 0.02 -6.98
CA LYS A 234 4.89 1.01 -8.02
C LYS A 234 3.75 1.90 -7.58
N ILE A 235 3.98 3.21 -7.54
CA ILE A 235 2.92 4.19 -7.26
C ILE A 235 2.06 4.29 -8.52
N LEU A 236 0.75 4.09 -8.37
CA LEU A 236 -0.21 4.34 -9.43
C LEU A 236 -0.57 5.82 -9.40
N ARG A 237 -0.54 6.50 -10.55
CA ARG A 237 -1.07 7.85 -10.66
C ARG A 237 -2.59 7.77 -10.49
N ASP A 238 -3.14 8.65 -9.67
CA ASP A 238 -4.59 8.81 -9.55
C ASP A 238 -5.18 9.05 -10.95
N LYS A 239 -6.26 8.32 -11.28
CA LYS A 239 -7.09 8.63 -12.46
C LYS A 239 -8.11 9.69 -12.07
#